data_AF-X1IF31-F1
#
_entry.id   AF-X1IF31-F1
#
_cell.length_a   1.000
_cell.length_b   1.000
_cell.length_c   1.000
_cell.angle_alpha   90.00
_cell.angle_beta   90.00
_cell.angle_gamma   90.00
#
_symmetry.space_group_name_H-M   'P 1'
#
loop_
_entity.id
_entity.type
_entity.pdbx_description
1 polymer ?
#
loop_
_entity_poly.entity_id
_entity_poly.type
_entity_poly.pdbx_seq_one_letter_code
_entity_poly.pdbx_strand_id
1 'polypeptide(L)'
;MVGTPYWSGEWLVIKCTAENLGTGKYWARAIPYPAGIPELCKAELSGTASERTCYCMISKSTAEGYIGKTVEVDLLDEAGSVRDYVYRTVPSLPTPTPTPTPVPKCSQNVRVVTSDGASVYAHVVWGDGADEYGTTPKVFVHRYEEGKTYTVTVSAAGYEDASQVITTCVPEFTLTLEKIVVYCTQEFLVKHPDGSI
;
A
#
# COMPACT_ATOMS: atom_id res chain seq x y z
N MET A 1 -3.67 -28.92 -16.16
CA MET A 1 -4.61 -28.29 -15.19
C MET A 1 -5.19 -27.03 -15.80
N VAL A 2 -6.52 -26.88 -15.81
CA VAL A 2 -7.19 -25.77 -16.52
C VAL A 2 -7.44 -24.58 -15.60
N GLY A 3 -7.15 -23.36 -16.05
CA GLY A 3 -7.29 -22.13 -15.25
C GLY A 3 -8.73 -21.64 -15.11
N THR A 4 -9.02 -20.98 -13.98
CA THR A 4 -10.26 -20.20 -13.79
C THR A 4 -10.24 -18.96 -14.68
N PRO A 5 -11.37 -18.59 -15.34
CA PRO A 5 -11.45 -17.34 -16.09
C PRO A 5 -11.18 -16.14 -15.20
N TYR A 6 -10.57 -15.10 -15.76
CA TYR A 6 -10.30 -13.86 -15.02
C TYR A 6 -10.38 -12.64 -15.93
N TRP A 7 -10.65 -11.48 -15.33
CA TRP A 7 -10.67 -10.19 -16.01
C TRP A 7 -9.25 -9.60 -16.06
N SER A 8 -8.83 -9.16 -17.24
CA SER A 8 -7.56 -8.47 -17.47
C SER A 8 -7.83 -7.19 -18.27
N GLY A 9 -8.06 -6.07 -17.57
CA GLY A 9 -8.46 -4.81 -18.19
C GLY A 9 -9.81 -4.93 -18.90
N GLU A 10 -9.81 -4.75 -20.22
CA GLU A 10 -11.02 -4.83 -21.07
C GLU A 10 -11.26 -6.22 -21.67
N TRP A 11 -10.61 -7.27 -21.14
CA TRP A 11 -10.72 -8.62 -21.67
C TRP A 11 -11.05 -9.62 -20.58
N LEU A 12 -11.99 -10.51 -20.86
CA LEU A 12 -12.14 -11.77 -20.13
C LEU A 12 -11.16 -12.78 -20.75
N VAL A 13 -10.26 -13.31 -19.93
CA VAL A 13 -9.28 -14.31 -20.35
C VAL A 13 -9.70 -15.68 -19.84
N ILE A 14 -9.88 -16.62 -20.76
CA ILE A 14 -10.16 -18.03 -20.46
C ILE A 14 -8.96 -18.86 -20.89
N LYS A 15 -8.26 -19.45 -19.93
CA LYS A 15 -7.15 -20.36 -20.17
C LYS A 15 -7.69 -21.77 -20.35
N CYS A 16 -7.36 -22.41 -21.48
CA CYS A 16 -7.61 -23.83 -21.68
C CYS A 16 -6.28 -24.57 -21.86
N THR A 17 -6.20 -25.79 -21.33
CA THR A 17 -5.02 -26.64 -21.45
C THR A 17 -5.48 -27.94 -22.05
N ALA A 18 -4.83 -28.35 -23.13
CA ALA A 18 -5.11 -29.60 -23.80
C ALA A 18 -3.83 -30.44 -23.88
N GLU A 19 -3.98 -31.72 -23.56
CA GLU A 19 -2.92 -32.72 -23.58
C GLU A 19 -3.01 -33.51 -24.88
N ASN A 20 -1.87 -34.03 -25.37
CA ASN A 20 -1.81 -34.90 -26.56
C ASN A 20 -2.31 -34.27 -27.87
N LEU A 21 -2.28 -32.94 -27.98
CA LEU A 21 -2.45 -32.29 -29.27
C LEU A 21 -1.23 -32.57 -30.14
N GLY A 22 -1.44 -33.24 -31.28
CA GLY A 22 -0.40 -33.42 -32.28
C GLY A 22 0.19 -32.09 -32.79
N THR A 23 1.12 -32.17 -33.74
CA THR A 23 1.61 -30.97 -34.43
C THR A 23 0.53 -30.43 -35.35
N GLY A 24 0.00 -29.24 -35.05
CA GLY A 24 -0.97 -28.53 -35.89
C GLY A 24 -1.30 -27.14 -35.35
N LYS A 25 -2.02 -26.32 -36.14
CA LYS A 25 -2.67 -25.11 -35.65
C LYS A 25 -4.03 -25.47 -35.07
N TYR A 26 -4.38 -24.84 -33.94
CA TYR A 26 -5.66 -25.01 -33.29
C TYR A 26 -6.24 -23.64 -32.97
N TRP A 27 -7.57 -23.57 -32.91
CA TRP A 27 -8.33 -22.35 -32.65
C TRP A 27 -9.23 -22.57 -31.45
N ALA A 28 -9.61 -21.51 -30.74
CA ALA A 28 -10.59 -21.60 -29.67
C ALA A 28 -11.86 -20.83 -30.04
N ARG A 29 -13.02 -21.35 -29.66
CA ARG A 29 -14.30 -20.71 -29.89
C ARG A 29 -15.09 -20.70 -28.59
N ALA A 30 -15.51 -19.51 -28.15
CA ALA A 30 -16.39 -19.40 -27.00
C ALA A 30 -17.86 -19.36 -27.46
N ILE A 31 -18.67 -20.25 -26.91
CA ILE A 31 -20.10 -20.36 -27.18
C ILE A 31 -20.86 -20.08 -25.87
N PRO A 32 -21.72 -19.07 -25.83
CA PRO A 32 -22.62 -18.89 -24.70
C PRO A 32 -23.59 -20.05 -24.56
N TYR A 33 -23.75 -20.57 -23.35
CA TYR A 33 -24.74 -21.63 -23.09
C TYR A 33 -26.04 -21.06 -22.50
N PRO A 34 -27.22 -21.56 -22.90
CA PRO A 34 -27.47 -22.49 -24.01
C PRO A 34 -27.68 -21.72 -25.33
N ALA A 35 -26.82 -21.98 -26.32
CA ALA A 35 -26.91 -21.53 -27.72
C ALA A 35 -26.86 -20.00 -27.96
N GLY A 36 -25.70 -19.39 -27.74
CA GLY A 36 -25.37 -18.07 -28.27
C GLY A 36 -24.63 -18.13 -29.62
N ILE A 37 -24.51 -16.97 -30.28
CA ILE A 37 -23.66 -16.83 -31.47
C ILE A 37 -22.22 -17.09 -31.03
N PRO A 38 -21.51 -18.06 -31.64
CA PRO A 38 -20.12 -18.33 -31.30
C PRO A 38 -19.27 -17.12 -31.64
N GLU A 39 -18.50 -16.64 -30.67
CA GLU A 39 -17.41 -15.69 -30.94
C GLU A 39 -16.11 -16.46 -31.14
N LEU A 40 -15.46 -16.20 -32.27
CA LEU A 40 -14.14 -16.74 -32.56
C LEU A 40 -13.12 -16.00 -31.68
N CYS A 41 -12.53 -16.75 -30.75
CA CYS A 41 -11.41 -16.28 -29.97
C CYS A 41 -10.11 -16.57 -30.73
N LYS A 42 -9.20 -15.59 -30.79
CA LYS A 42 -7.83 -15.88 -31.23
C LYS A 42 -7.16 -16.72 -30.15
N ALA A 43 -6.95 -18.01 -30.42
CA ALA A 43 -6.14 -18.87 -29.59
C ALA A 43 -4.68 -18.73 -29.96
N GLU A 44 -3.85 -18.25 -29.03
CA GLU A 44 -2.41 -18.42 -29.14
C GLU A 44 -2.02 -19.67 -28.36
N LEU A 45 -1.51 -20.67 -29.07
CA LEU A 45 -0.96 -21.87 -28.46
C LEU A 45 0.47 -21.59 -28.01
N SER A 46 0.73 -21.77 -26.72
CA SER A 46 2.08 -21.79 -26.18
C SER A 46 2.33 -23.11 -25.44
N GLY A 47 3.56 -23.61 -25.49
CA GLY A 47 3.97 -24.84 -24.82
C GLY A 47 4.63 -25.87 -25.73
N THR A 48 4.87 -27.05 -25.17
CA THR A 48 5.46 -28.21 -25.86
C THR A 48 4.35 -29.04 -26.51
N ALA A 49 4.68 -30.00 -27.38
CA ALA A 49 3.67 -30.89 -27.98
C ALA A 49 2.86 -31.69 -26.94
N SER A 50 3.43 -31.96 -25.76
CA SER A 50 2.79 -32.67 -24.66
C SER A 50 1.81 -31.81 -23.84
N GLU A 51 1.99 -30.49 -23.81
CA GLU A 51 1.10 -29.58 -23.08
C GLU A 51 1.01 -28.25 -23.82
N ARG A 52 -0.15 -28.00 -24.43
CA ARG A 52 -0.44 -26.72 -25.08
C ARG A 52 -1.47 -25.96 -24.28
N THR A 53 -1.16 -24.71 -23.99
CA THR A 53 -2.11 -23.76 -23.41
C THR A 53 -2.66 -22.87 -24.51
N CYS A 54 -3.97 -22.71 -24.57
CA CYS A 54 -4.61 -21.66 -25.36
C CYS A 54 -5.28 -20.62 -24.46
N TYR A 55 -5.35 -19.39 -24.97
CA TYR A 55 -6.04 -18.27 -24.34
C TYR A 55 -7.16 -17.82 -25.25
N CYS A 56 -8.38 -17.78 -24.74
CA CYS A 56 -9.52 -17.14 -25.40
C CYS A 56 -9.76 -15.80 -24.72
N MET A 57 -9.63 -14.73 -25.49
CA MET A 57 -9.85 -13.36 -25.03
C MET A 57 -11.17 -12.88 -25.60
N ILE A 58 -12.13 -12.61 -24.71
CA ILE A 58 -13.46 -12.07 -25.05
C ILE A 58 -13.47 -10.62 -24.60
N SER A 59 -13.91 -9.71 -25.49
CA SER A 59 -13.99 -8.29 -25.14
C SER A 59 -14.95 -8.06 -23.97
N LYS A 60 -14.69 -7.05 -23.16
CA LYS A 60 -15.52 -6.75 -21.98
C LYS A 60 -16.98 -6.47 -22.34
N SER A 61 -17.21 -5.67 -23.37
CA SER A 61 -18.57 -5.36 -23.85
C SER A 61 -19.35 -6.62 -24.24
N THR A 62 -18.69 -7.59 -24.86
CA THR A 62 -19.28 -8.91 -25.12
C THR A 62 -19.52 -9.67 -23.82
N ALA A 63 -18.47 -9.81 -22.98
CA ALA A 63 -18.48 -10.68 -21.81
C ALA A 63 -19.45 -10.21 -20.71
N GLU A 64 -19.77 -8.92 -20.65
CA GLU A 64 -20.78 -8.36 -19.73
C GLU A 64 -22.16 -9.02 -19.89
N GLY A 65 -22.57 -9.36 -21.12
CA GLY A 65 -23.82 -10.09 -21.37
C GLY A 65 -23.82 -11.55 -20.88
N TYR A 66 -22.65 -12.07 -20.47
CA TYR A 66 -22.43 -13.43 -20.04
C TYR A 66 -22.01 -13.56 -18.58
N ILE A 67 -21.91 -12.46 -17.82
CA ILE A 67 -21.58 -12.50 -16.39
C ILE A 67 -22.52 -13.47 -15.64
N GLY A 68 -21.94 -14.39 -14.86
CA GLY A 68 -22.67 -15.43 -14.13
C GLY A 68 -23.23 -16.57 -14.98
N LYS A 69 -23.11 -16.49 -16.31
CA LYS A 69 -23.48 -17.57 -17.24
C LYS A 69 -22.28 -18.48 -17.51
N THR A 70 -22.58 -19.68 -17.98
CA THR A 70 -21.58 -20.63 -18.45
C THR A 70 -21.30 -20.41 -19.94
N VAL A 71 -20.02 -20.33 -20.30
CA VAL A 71 -19.53 -20.37 -21.68
C VAL A 71 -18.84 -21.70 -21.92
N GLU A 72 -19.11 -22.29 -23.07
CA GLU A 72 -18.40 -23.45 -23.61
C GLU A 72 -17.23 -22.94 -24.45
N VAL A 73 -16.03 -23.47 -24.23
CA VAL A 73 -14.86 -23.12 -25.03
C VAL A 73 -14.42 -24.36 -25.78
N ASP A 74 -14.66 -24.36 -27.09
CA ASP A 74 -14.24 -25.43 -27.99
C ASP A 74 -12.81 -25.18 -28.45
N LEU A 75 -12.02 -26.25 -28.48
CA LEU A 75 -10.75 -26.31 -29.18
C LEU A 75 -10.98 -26.97 -30.55
N LEU A 76 -10.71 -26.23 -31.61
CA LEU A 76 -10.91 -26.63 -33.00
C LEU A 76 -9.56 -26.93 -33.67
N ASP A 77 -9.50 -27.96 -34.52
CA ASP A 77 -8.35 -28.18 -35.40
C ASP A 77 -8.37 -27.28 -36.65
N GLU A 78 -7.39 -27.43 -37.55
CA GLU A 78 -7.32 -26.66 -38.81
C GLU A 78 -8.52 -26.87 -39.73
N ALA A 79 -9.21 -28.01 -39.62
CA ALA A 79 -10.43 -28.30 -40.38
C ALA A 79 -11.69 -27.74 -39.71
N GLY A 80 -11.56 -27.10 -38.54
CA GLY A 80 -12.68 -26.59 -37.76
C GLY A 80 -13.45 -27.67 -37.00
N SER A 81 -12.88 -28.87 -36.83
CA SER A 81 -13.49 -29.94 -36.03
C SER A 81 -13.17 -29.76 -34.55
N VAL A 82 -14.17 -29.90 -33.67
CA VAL A 82 -13.99 -29.85 -32.21
C VAL A 82 -13.15 -31.06 -31.78
N ARG A 83 -12.05 -30.79 -31.07
CA ARG A 83 -11.13 -31.78 -30.51
C ARG A 83 -11.26 -31.94 -29.02
N ASP A 84 -11.60 -30.85 -28.34
CA ASP A 84 -11.81 -30.78 -26.90
C ASP A 84 -12.74 -29.61 -26.60
N TYR A 85 -13.41 -29.61 -25.45
CA TYR A 85 -14.28 -28.52 -25.03
C TYR A 85 -14.29 -28.36 -23.51
N VAL A 86 -14.59 -27.15 -23.03
CA VAL A 86 -14.61 -26.87 -21.60
C VAL A 86 -15.66 -25.84 -21.20
N TYR A 87 -16.44 -26.12 -20.15
CA TYR A 87 -17.44 -25.19 -19.61
C TYR A 87 -16.87 -24.30 -18.51
N ARG A 88 -17.15 -23.00 -18.56
CA ARG A 88 -16.66 -22.01 -17.60
C ARG A 88 -17.69 -20.96 -17.25
N THR A 89 -17.84 -20.66 -15.96
CA THR A 89 -18.67 -19.54 -15.52
C THR A 89 -17.89 -18.24 -15.65
N VAL A 90 -18.51 -17.22 -16.26
CA VAL A 90 -17.92 -15.89 -16.35
C VAL A 90 -17.97 -15.22 -14.97
N PRO A 91 -16.83 -14.83 -14.39
CA PRO A 91 -16.81 -14.16 -13.09
C PRO A 91 -17.46 -12.78 -13.20
N SER A 92 -17.98 -12.29 -12.07
CA SER A 92 -18.42 -10.90 -11.96
C SER A 92 -17.28 -9.93 -12.32
N LEU A 93 -17.63 -8.79 -12.90
CA LEU A 93 -16.68 -7.69 -13.08
C LEU A 93 -16.06 -7.35 -11.71
N PRO A 94 -14.75 -7.05 -11.63
CA PRO A 94 -14.21 -6.45 -10.42
C PRO A 94 -14.98 -5.15 -10.14
N THR A 95 -15.55 -5.05 -8.94
CA THR A 95 -16.12 -3.78 -8.48
C THR A 95 -14.98 -2.76 -8.46
N PRO A 96 -15.13 -1.58 -9.10
CA PRO A 96 -14.12 -0.55 -9.00
C PRO A 96 -13.89 -0.26 -7.52
N THR A 97 -12.64 -0.45 -7.07
CA THR A 97 -12.28 -0.05 -5.72
C THR A 97 -12.36 1.48 -5.68
N PRO A 98 -13.10 2.09 -4.74
CA PRO A 98 -13.16 3.54 -4.65
C PRO A 98 -11.73 4.07 -4.52
N THR A 99 -11.35 4.97 -5.42
CA THR A 99 -10.08 5.69 -5.28
C THR A 99 -10.14 6.49 -3.98
N PRO A 100 -9.16 6.36 -3.07
CA PRO A 100 -9.16 7.17 -1.86
C PRO A 100 -9.12 8.65 -2.24
N THR A 101 -10.08 9.43 -1.74
CA THR A 101 -10.07 10.88 -1.89
C THR A 101 -8.84 11.43 -1.16
N PRO A 102 -8.00 12.27 -1.81
CA PRO A 102 -6.85 12.87 -1.13
C PRO A 102 -7.33 13.71 0.07
N VAL A 103 -6.76 13.43 1.25
CA VAL A 103 -7.03 14.20 2.47
C VAL A 103 -6.28 15.53 2.38
N PRO A 104 -6.94 16.68 2.62
CA PRO A 104 -6.26 17.97 2.71
C PRO A 104 -5.11 17.95 3.73
N LYS A 105 -4.02 18.64 3.41
CA LYS A 105 -2.85 18.77 4.28
C LYS A 105 -2.56 20.23 4.58
N CYS A 106 -2.07 20.50 5.77
CA CYS A 106 -1.64 21.83 6.20
C CYS A 106 -0.23 21.78 6.80
N SER A 107 0.46 22.93 6.79
CA SER A 107 1.77 23.08 7.41
C SER A 107 1.62 23.54 8.86
N GLN A 108 2.37 22.92 9.77
CA GLN A 108 2.49 23.28 11.17
C GLN A 108 3.91 23.77 11.46
N ASN A 109 4.02 24.94 12.09
CA ASN A 109 5.30 25.49 12.55
C ASN A 109 5.46 25.26 14.06
N VAL A 110 6.66 24.86 14.48
CA VAL A 110 7.03 24.65 15.88
C VAL A 110 8.35 25.32 16.17
N ARG A 111 8.35 26.30 17.08
CA ARG A 111 9.56 26.95 17.55
C ARG A 111 10.12 26.20 18.74
N VAL A 112 11.38 25.80 18.66
CA VAL A 112 12.08 25.10 19.76
C VAL A 112 13.15 26.01 20.33
N VAL A 113 13.13 26.18 21.65
CA VAL A 113 14.11 26.95 22.42
C VAL A 113 14.53 26.20 23.68
N THR A 114 15.60 26.68 24.33
CA THR A 114 16.07 26.22 25.64
C THR A 114 15.78 27.29 26.68
N SER A 115 15.49 26.89 27.92
CA SER A 115 15.18 27.84 29.00
C SER A 115 16.37 28.70 29.42
N ASP A 116 17.59 28.21 29.22
CA ASP A 116 18.84 28.94 29.47
C ASP A 116 19.39 29.69 28.24
N GLY A 117 18.69 29.63 27.11
CA GLY A 117 19.09 30.27 25.85
C GLY A 117 20.29 29.62 25.16
N ALA A 118 20.78 28.48 25.65
CA ALA A 118 21.89 27.77 25.02
C ALA A 118 21.48 27.13 23.69
N SER A 119 22.43 27.09 22.76
CA SER A 119 22.25 26.43 21.48
C SER A 119 22.56 24.94 21.61
N VAL A 120 21.56 24.08 21.39
CA VAL A 120 21.68 22.62 21.56
C VAL A 120 21.11 21.88 20.37
N TYR A 121 21.60 20.67 20.12
CA TYR A 121 21.05 19.80 19.08
C TYR A 121 19.82 19.08 19.62
N ALA A 122 18.65 19.41 19.05
CA ALA A 122 17.35 18.89 19.45
C ALA A 122 16.80 17.88 18.43
N HIS A 123 16.01 16.93 18.94
CA HIS A 123 15.27 15.92 18.20
C HIS A 123 13.78 16.13 18.40
N VAL A 124 13.04 16.37 17.31
CA VAL A 124 11.60 16.60 17.26
C VAL A 124 10.91 15.35 16.73
N VAL A 125 9.95 14.81 17.49
CA VAL A 125 9.06 13.71 17.10
C VAL A 125 7.67 14.29 16.85
N TRP A 126 7.16 14.15 15.63
CA TRP A 126 5.92 14.79 15.19
C TRP A 126 4.63 14.06 15.57
N GLY A 127 4.74 12.84 16.10
CA GLY A 127 3.60 12.03 16.55
C GLY A 127 2.85 11.31 15.42
N ASP A 128 3.23 11.49 14.15
CA ASP A 128 2.75 10.73 12.99
C ASP A 128 3.78 9.70 12.48
N GLY A 129 4.86 9.51 13.25
CA GLY A 129 5.98 8.64 12.91
C GLY A 129 7.15 9.34 12.21
N ALA A 130 7.02 10.63 11.88
CA ALA A 130 8.14 11.43 11.40
C ALA A 130 8.97 12.03 12.53
N ASP A 131 10.26 12.20 12.26
CA ASP A 131 11.23 12.85 13.13
C ASP A 131 12.12 13.85 12.37
N GLU A 132 12.57 14.88 13.08
CA GLU A 132 13.47 15.90 12.57
C GLU A 132 14.52 16.30 13.63
N TYR A 133 15.66 16.80 13.17
CA TYR A 133 16.73 17.26 14.04
C TYR A 133 17.19 18.68 13.67
N GLY A 134 17.70 19.41 14.67
CA GLY A 134 18.27 20.73 14.41
C GLY A 134 18.80 21.42 15.65
N THR A 135 19.62 22.43 15.42
CA THR A 135 20.23 23.25 16.48
C THR A 135 19.29 24.37 16.91
N THR A 136 19.04 24.53 18.21
CA THR A 136 18.18 25.57 18.78
C THR A 136 18.90 26.94 18.88
N PRO A 137 18.15 28.06 18.90
CA PRO A 137 16.71 28.18 18.66
C PRO A 137 16.37 27.98 17.17
N LYS A 138 15.32 27.21 16.86
CA LYS A 138 14.93 26.91 15.47
C LYS A 138 13.42 26.78 15.34
N VAL A 139 12.89 27.16 14.18
CA VAL A 139 11.52 26.84 13.75
C VAL A 139 11.58 25.62 12.84
N PHE A 140 10.82 24.59 13.19
CA PHE A 140 10.60 23.38 12.41
C PHE A 140 9.24 23.46 11.73
N VAL A 141 9.12 22.86 10.54
CA VAL A 141 7.90 22.93 9.72
C VAL A 141 7.54 21.53 9.24
N HIS A 142 6.37 21.05 9.63
CA HIS A 142 5.89 19.71 9.24
C HIS A 142 4.50 19.77 8.60
N ARG A 143 4.16 18.78 7.78
CA ARG A 143 2.86 18.70 7.11
C ARG A 143 1.99 17.61 7.71
N TYR A 144 0.82 17.99 8.18
CA TYR A 144 -0.18 17.07 8.70
C TYR A 144 -1.43 16.98 7.85
N GLU A 145 -2.20 15.92 8.04
CA GLU A 145 -3.59 15.85 7.58
C GLU A 145 -4.47 16.79 8.41
N GLU A 146 -5.32 17.55 7.73
CA GLU A 146 -6.16 18.57 8.36
C GLU A 146 -7.19 17.98 9.33
N GLY A 147 -7.37 18.65 10.47
CA GLY A 147 -8.35 18.30 11.51
C GLY A 147 -7.95 17.15 12.45
N LYS A 148 -6.74 16.59 12.31
CA LYS A 148 -6.25 15.53 13.20
C LYS A 148 -5.53 16.08 14.42
N THR A 149 -5.33 15.24 15.43
CA THR A 149 -4.61 15.59 16.66
C THR A 149 -3.33 14.77 16.76
N TYR A 150 -2.22 15.44 17.08
CA TYR A 150 -0.89 14.83 17.22
C TYR A 150 -0.21 15.32 18.49
N THR A 151 0.71 14.50 19.02
CA THR A 151 1.59 14.90 20.13
C THR A 151 2.97 15.16 19.56
N VAL A 152 3.41 16.42 19.59
CA VAL A 152 4.77 16.81 19.20
C VAL A 152 5.63 16.77 20.45
N THR A 153 6.75 16.06 20.40
CA THR A 153 7.70 15.94 21.50
C THR A 153 9.07 16.40 21.02
N VAL A 154 9.81 17.13 21.85
CA VAL A 154 11.18 17.53 21.57
C VAL A 154 12.08 17.11 22.73
N SER A 155 13.27 16.64 22.39
CA SER A 155 14.27 16.13 23.34
C SER A 155 15.65 16.68 22.99
N ALA A 156 16.50 16.87 24.00
CA ALA A 156 17.91 17.25 23.82
C ALA A 156 18.75 16.79 25.02
N ALA A 157 20.03 16.49 24.79
CA ALA A 157 20.92 16.04 25.86
C ALA A 157 21.14 17.14 26.91
N GLY A 158 20.92 16.80 28.19
CA GLY A 158 21.02 17.73 29.31
C GLY A 158 19.77 18.57 29.58
N TYR A 159 18.66 18.27 28.90
CA TYR A 159 17.38 18.94 29.03
C TYR A 159 16.24 17.94 29.26
N GLU A 160 15.20 18.37 29.96
CA GLU A 160 13.93 17.64 30.03
C GLU A 160 13.19 17.73 28.69
N ASP A 161 12.53 16.64 28.32
CA ASP A 161 11.70 16.60 27.12
C ASP A 161 10.51 17.54 27.26
N ALA A 162 10.15 18.22 26.18
CA ALA A 162 8.97 19.07 26.12
C ALA A 162 7.98 18.53 25.09
N SER A 163 6.71 18.41 25.47
CA SER A 163 5.66 17.88 24.60
C SER A 163 4.42 18.76 24.60
N GLN A 164 3.73 18.79 23.45
CA GLN A 164 2.44 19.44 23.30
C GLN A 164 1.52 18.65 22.38
N VAL A 165 0.26 18.51 22.80
CA VAL A 165 -0.82 17.99 21.95
C VAL A 165 -1.39 19.14 21.14
N ILE A 166 -1.46 18.97 19.82
CA ILE A 166 -2.03 19.94 18.89
C ILE A 166 -3.12 19.31 18.06
N THR A 167 -4.17 20.07 17.76
CA THR A 167 -4.97 19.84 16.56
C THR A 167 -4.26 20.56 15.42
N THR A 168 -4.09 19.91 14.28
CA THR A 168 -3.34 20.46 13.14
C THR A 168 -3.91 21.76 12.61
N CYS A 169 -3.10 22.48 11.84
CA CYS A 169 -3.50 23.72 11.19
C CYS A 169 -3.80 24.86 12.18
N VAL A 170 -3.14 24.80 13.34
CA VAL A 170 -3.16 25.88 14.33
C VAL A 170 -1.99 26.83 14.09
N PRO A 171 -2.04 28.06 14.65
CA PRO A 171 -0.89 28.95 14.67
C PRO A 171 0.37 28.28 15.25
N GLU A 172 1.53 28.88 14.97
CA GLU A 172 2.80 28.44 15.53
C GLU A 172 2.73 28.37 17.07
N PHE A 173 3.36 27.35 17.65
CA PHE A 173 3.58 27.23 19.09
C PHE A 173 5.05 27.02 19.42
N THR A 174 5.42 27.25 20.68
CA THR A 174 6.79 27.12 21.17
C THR A 174 6.91 25.98 22.16
N LEU A 175 7.90 25.10 21.96
CA LEU A 175 8.37 24.14 22.95
C LEU A 175 9.67 24.66 23.58
N THR A 176 9.72 24.65 24.92
CA THR A 176 10.89 25.06 25.69
C THR A 176 11.49 23.85 26.38
N LEU A 177 12.73 23.51 26.02
CA LEU A 177 13.53 22.49 26.69
C LEU A 177 14.06 23.06 28.01
N GLU A 178 13.73 22.42 29.12
CA GLU A 178 14.17 22.85 30.45
C GLU A 178 15.50 22.22 30.83
N LYS A 179 16.49 23.04 31.25
CA LYS A 179 17.83 22.52 31.56
C LYS A 179 17.79 21.65 32.81
N ILE A 180 18.31 20.42 32.72
CA ILE A 180 18.46 19.54 33.88
C ILE A 180 19.60 20.08 34.75
N VAL A 181 19.28 20.56 35.95
CA VAL A 181 20.27 20.98 36.95
C VAL A 181 20.45 19.88 37.97
N VAL A 182 21.57 19.14 37.88
CA VAL A 182 21.94 18.14 38.89
C VAL A 182 22.68 18.83 40.02
N TYR A 183 22.06 18.89 41.19
CA TYR A 183 22.74 19.34 42.41
C TYR A 183 23.44 18.15 43.06
N CYS A 184 24.77 18.19 43.16
CA CYS A 184 25.51 17.25 44.00
C CYS A 184 25.52 17.78 45.43
N THR A 185 24.75 17.17 46.33
CA THR A 185 24.91 17.38 47.77
C THR A 185 26.17 16.63 48.21
N GLN A 186 27.25 17.34 48.53
CA GLN A 186 28.40 16.73 49.20
C GLN A 186 28.20 16.84 50.71
N GLU A 187 28.09 15.70 51.39
CA GLU A 187 28.19 15.64 52.84
C GLU A 187 29.68 15.65 53.21
N PHE A 188 30.13 16.70 53.88
CA PHE A 188 31.46 16.74 54.46
C PHE A 188 31.40 16.17 55.88
N LEU A 189 32.16 15.12 56.14
CA LEU A 189 32.40 14.65 57.49
C LEU A 189 33.38 15.63 58.17
N VAL A 190 32.87 16.53 59.01
CA VAL A 190 33.72 17.42 59.81
C VAL A 190 34.28 16.59 60.97
N LYS A 191 35.56 16.22 60.91
CA LYS A 191 36.24 15.63 62.07
C LYS A 191 36.76 16.74 62.97
N HIS A 192 36.41 16.66 64.24
CA HIS A 192 37.01 17.53 65.24
C HIS A 192 38.51 17.19 65.43
N PRO A 193 39.35 18.15 65.86
CA PRO A 193 40.77 17.91 66.10
C PRO A 193 41.06 16.79 67.12
N ASP A 194 40.10 16.46 67.97
CA ASP A 194 40.14 15.37 68.95
C ASP A 194 39.76 13.99 68.37
N GLY A 195 39.40 13.93 67.09
CA GLY A 195 39.04 12.70 66.38
C GLY A 195 37.59 12.27 66.54
N SER A 196 36.72 13.04 67.22
CA SER A 196 35.29 12.76 67.20
C SER A 196 34.67 13.14 65.85
N ILE A 197 33.67 12.36 65.45
CA ILE A 197 32.77 12.64 64.32
C ILE A 197 31.56 13.40 64.87
#